data_AF-A0A1F2Y630-F1
#
_entry.id   AF-A0A1F2Y630-F1
#
_cell.length_a   1.000
_cell.length_b   1.000
_cell.length_c   1.000
_cell.angle_alpha   90.00
_cell.angle_beta   90.00
_cell.angle_gamma   90.00
#
_symmetry.space_group_name_H-M   'P 1'
#
loop_
_entity.id
_entity.type
_entity.pdbx_description
1 polymer ?
#
loop_
_entity_poly.entity_id
_entity_poly.type
_entity_poly.pdbx_seq_one_letter_code
_entity_poly.pdbx_strand_id
1 'polypeptide(L)' 'MARDTVPVPVTETAAAWAPKRCARCGAEFRCGADAPSCWCDGLTLTETQRARLAELRLDGCLCRACLEAL' A
#
# COMPACT_ATOMS: atom_id res chain seq x y z
N MET A 1 44.93 2.25 -13.03
CA MET A 1 44.34 3.30 -12.19
C MET A 1 43.78 4.31 -13.17
N ALA A 2 42.49 4.56 -13.35
CA ALA A 2 41.33 4.50 -12.47
C ALA A 2 40.19 3.65 -13.07
N ARG A 3 39.48 2.91 -12.23
CA ARG A 3 38.20 2.28 -12.58
C ARG A 3 37.14 3.32 -12.20
N ASP A 4 36.65 4.05 -13.18
CA ASP A 4 35.53 4.99 -13.04
C ASP A 4 34.28 4.22 -12.61
N THR A 5 34.06 4.16 -11.29
CA THR A 5 32.77 3.81 -10.70
C THR A 5 31.80 4.94 -10.97
N VAL A 6 31.16 4.91 -12.14
CA VAL A 6 30.04 5.80 -12.48
C VAL A 6 28.88 5.48 -11.52
N PRO A 7 28.40 6.44 -10.72
CA PRO A 7 27.17 6.26 -9.95
C PRO A 7 26.00 6.26 -10.94
N VAL A 8 25.37 5.10 -11.11
CA VAL A 8 24.08 5.01 -11.82
C VAL A 8 23.07 5.78 -10.97
N PRO A 9 22.47 6.88 -11.46
CA PRO A 9 21.36 7.49 -10.76
C PRO A 9 20.23 6.46 -10.79
N VAL A 10 19.93 5.86 -9.66
CA VAL A 10 18.67 5.16 -9.48
C VAL A 10 17.59 6.20 -9.64
N THR A 11 17.11 6.39 -10.87
CA THR A 11 15.79 6.94 -11.10
C THR A 11 14.82 5.92 -10.52
N GLU A 12 14.67 6.00 -9.20
CA GLU A 12 13.48 5.58 -8.49
C GLU A 12 12.33 6.34 -9.16
N THR A 13 11.80 5.76 -10.23
CA THR A 13 10.42 5.96 -10.64
C THR A 13 9.63 5.57 -9.40
N ALA A 14 9.47 6.53 -8.51
CA ALA A 14 8.76 6.41 -7.27
C ALA A 14 7.37 5.96 -7.66
N ALA A 15 7.16 4.66 -7.54
CA ALA A 15 5.89 4.02 -7.35
C ALA A 15 5.07 4.99 -6.49
N ALA A 16 4.17 5.76 -7.12
CA ALA A 16 3.72 7.02 -6.54
C ALA A 16 2.76 6.71 -5.39
N TRP A 17 3.35 6.48 -4.22
CA TRP A 17 2.62 6.26 -2.99
C TRP A 17 1.94 7.57 -2.63
N ALA A 18 0.68 7.68 -3.02
CA ALA A 18 -0.13 8.84 -2.73
C ALA A 18 -0.68 8.75 -1.29
N PRO A 19 -0.74 9.86 -0.56
CA PRO A 19 -1.52 9.92 0.66
C PRO A 19 -3.00 9.68 0.30
N LYS A 20 -3.61 8.64 0.86
CA LYS A 20 -5.06 8.36 0.80
C LYS A 20 -5.63 8.33 2.21
N ARG A 21 -6.95 8.51 2.33
CA ARG A 21 -7.67 8.34 3.60
C ARG A 21 -8.26 6.93 3.68
N CYS A 22 -8.14 6.33 4.86
CA CYS A 22 -8.70 5.02 5.13
C CYS A 22 -10.24 5.08 5.08
N ALA A 23 -10.87 4.23 4.28
CA ALA A 23 -12.34 4.17 4.18
C ALA A 23 -13.04 3.78 5.50
N ARG A 24 -12.32 3.12 6.43
CA ARG A 24 -12.85 2.69 7.74
C ARG A 24 -12.64 3.71 8.86
N CYS A 25 -11.41 4.22 9.04
CA CYS A 25 -11.08 5.11 10.17
C CYS A 25 -10.84 6.57 9.77
N GLY A 26 -10.77 6.89 8.47
CA GLY A 26 -10.49 8.24 7.98
C GLY A 26 -9.04 8.70 8.11
N ALA A 27 -8.15 7.90 8.74
CA ALA A 27 -6.75 8.26 8.90
C ALA A 27 -6.03 8.36 7.55
N GLU A 28 -5.11 9.32 7.45
CA GLU A 28 -4.26 9.49 6.27
C GLU A 28 -3.11 8.48 6.29
N PHE A 29 -2.89 7.79 5.18
CA PHE A 29 -1.85 6.78 5.04
C PHE A 29 -1.31 6.75 3.62
N ARG A 30 -0.08 6.23 3.45
CA ARG A 30 0.48 6.02 2.11
C ARG A 30 -0.10 4.76 1.48
N CYS A 31 -0.75 4.94 0.34
CA CYS A 31 -1.34 3.86 -0.43
C CYS A 31 -0.57 3.71 -1.75
N GLY A 32 -0.11 2.48 -2.01
CA GLY A 32 0.53 2.12 -3.28
C GLY A 32 -0.45 1.54 -4.31
N ALA A 33 -1.76 1.79 -4.21
CA ALA A 33 -2.74 1.24 -5.15
C ALA A 33 -2.51 1.72 -6.60
N ASP A 34 -2.01 2.95 -6.76
CA ASP A 34 -1.64 3.55 -8.04
C ASP A 34 -0.16 3.32 -8.39
N ALA A 35 0.51 2.47 -7.61
CA ALA A 35 1.93 2.17 -7.69
C ALA A 35 2.13 0.70 -8.11
N PRO A 36 3.29 0.33 -8.68
CA PRO A 36 3.59 -1.06 -9.06
C PRO A 36 3.52 -2.06 -7.88
N SER A 37 3.59 -1.59 -6.64
CA SER A 37 3.38 -2.41 -5.45
C SER A 37 2.81 -1.62 -4.28
N CYS A 38 1.97 -2.30 -3.49
CA CYS A 38 1.46 -1.85 -2.21
C CYS A 38 1.97 -2.79 -1.13
N TRP A 39 2.23 -2.28 0.08
CA TRP A 39 2.48 -3.13 1.25
C TRP A 39 1.34 -4.13 1.53
N CYS A 40 0.13 -3.80 1.05
CA CYS A 40 -1.07 -4.62 1.16
C CYS A 40 -1.11 -5.81 0.20
N ASP A 41 -0.31 -5.81 -0.86
CA ASP A 41 -0.25 -6.89 -1.86
C ASP A 41 0.25 -8.22 -1.27
N GLY A 42 1.20 -8.14 -0.32
CA GLY A 42 1.70 -9.31 0.42
C GLY A 42 0.79 -9.79 1.55
N LEU A 43 -0.35 -9.14 1.80
CA LEU A 43 -1.26 -9.53 2.88
C LEU A 43 -2.28 -10.54 2.38
N THR A 44 -2.22 -11.73 2.96
CA THR A 44 -3.25 -12.75 2.76
C THR A 44 -4.35 -12.56 3.79
N LEU A 45 -5.57 -12.27 3.33
CA LEU A 45 -6.75 -12.17 4.17
C LEU A 45 -7.47 -13.52 4.24
N THR A 46 -7.86 -13.93 5.44
CA THR A 46 -8.69 -15.12 5.64
C THR A 46 -10.09 -14.93 5.04
N GLU A 47 -10.82 -16.02 4.82
CA GLU A 47 -12.21 -15.97 4.34
C GLU A 47 -13.11 -15.12 5.26
N THR A 48 -12.95 -15.25 6.57
CA THR A 48 -13.70 -14.47 7.56
C THR A 48 -13.41 -12.97 7.44
N GLN A 49 -12.14 -12.58 7.27
CA GLN A 49 -11.76 -11.17 7.11
C GLN A 49 -12.26 -10.60 5.77
N ARG A 50 -12.24 -11.40 4.70
CA ARG A 50 -12.82 -11.01 3.40
C ARG A 50 -14.33 -10.83 3.47
N ALA A 51 -15.04 -11.73 4.14
CA ALA A 51 -16.48 -11.61 4.37
C ALA A 51 -16.80 -10.33 5.15
N ARG A 52 -16.06 -10.07 6.24
CA ARG A 52 -16.19 -8.85 7.04
C ARG A 52 -15.98 -7.57 6.21
N LEU A 53 -14.98 -7.56 5.33
CA LEU A 53 -14.74 -6.43 4.42
C LEU A 53 -15.88 -6.24 3.41
N ALA A 54 -16.42 -7.33 2.87
CA ALA A 54 -17.55 -7.28 1.95
C ALA A 54 -18.82 -6.73 2.63
N GLU A 55 -19.06 -7.10 3.89
CA GLU A 55 -20.18 -6.59 4.69
C GLU A 55 -20.08 -5.07 4.94
N LEU A 56 -18.87 -4.57 5.18
CA LEU A 56 -18.63 -3.16 5.45
C LEU A 56 -18.82 -2.26 4.22
N ARG A 57 -18.92 -2.82 3.00
CA ARG A 57 -19.11 -2.10 1.72
C ARG A 57 -18.26 -0.84 1.59
N LEU A 58 -16.99 -0.96 1.96
CA LEU A 58 -16.05 0.15 1.94
C LEU A 58 -15.64 0.47 0.51
N ASP A 59 -15.82 1.73 0.10
CA ASP A 59 -15.32 2.23 -1.18
C ASP A 59 -13.96 2.92 -0.94
N GLY A 60 -12.88 2.20 -1.26
CA GLY A 60 -11.51 2.70 -1.15
C GLY A 60 -10.56 1.82 -0.34
N CYS A 61 -9.35 2.34 -0.14
CA CYS A 61 -8.27 1.58 0.47
C CYS A 61 -8.30 1.66 2.01
N LEU A 62 -7.81 0.60 2.67
CA LEU A 62 -7.66 0.55 4.12
C LEU A 62 -6.20 0.73 4.54
N CYS A 63 -6.02 1.42 5.66
CA CYS A 63 -4.70 1.49 6.29
C CYS A 63 -4.36 0.15 6.95
N ARG A 64 -3.06 -0.06 7.16
CA ARG A 64 -2.52 -1.28 7.76
C ARG A 64 -3.16 -1.62 9.10
N ALA A 65 -3.30 -0.65 10.00
CA ALA A 65 -3.95 -0.86 11.30
C ALA A 65 -5.40 -1.33 11.18
N CYS A 66 -6.17 -0.81 10.22
CA CYS A 66 -7.55 -1.24 9.99
C CYS A 66 -7.66 -2.64 9.38
N LEU A 67 -6.68 -3.04 8.57
CA LEU A 67 -6.58 -4.39 8.00
C LEU A 67 -6.11 -5.41 9.06
N GLU A 68 -5.16 -5.05 9.92
CA GLU A 68 -4.67 -5.90 11.02
C GLU A 68 -5.73 -6.05 12.14
N ALA A 69 -6.67 -5.11 12.27
CA ALA A 69 -7.78 -5.16 13.23
C ALA A 69 -9.07 -5.80 12.67
N LEU A 70 -8.99 -6.59 11.59
CA LEU A 70 -10.12 -7.33 11.02
C LEU A 70 -10.34 -8.70 11.66
#